data_AF-A0A0L6U483-F1
#
_entry.id   AF-A0A0L6U483-F1
#
_cell.length_a   1.000
_cell.length_b   1.000
_cell.length_c   1.000
_cell.angle_alpha   90.00
_cell.angle_beta   90.00
_cell.angle_gamma   90.00
#
_symmetry.space_group_name_H-M   'P 1'
#
loop_
_entity.id
_entity.type
_entity.pdbx_description
1 polymer ?
#
loop_
_entity_poly.entity_id
_entity_poly.type
_entity_poly.pdbx_seq_one_letter_code
_entity_poly.pdbx_strand_id
1 'polypeptide(L)'
;MVNDDSSKMRVIPLVNGIKEDNNRLMYLLNMMRDGYQNNRWKNQETGTIQEIYCDGCDLKLKSLSPTTERLVWLVENLKKAMGNRELDPENKATKHRNELIDHESRTLLEAKTNILNYDASKNFPHKWWVLESNSQPDIFILTDKYIFVGDVKGPEEALTKSTNMDMDRLQLVREIEGAMKYEKYNYVGGKQRQIISFYIVSEDFLGRNGNKEDLQKTMNGDPSMWDNSLKHLSHQSIEEIKETYIGFTTWEDITETLGFIFTDVQ
;
A
#
# COMPACT_ATOMS: atom_id res chain seq x y z
N MET A 1 -22.71 -14.72 10.23
CA MET A 1 -21.33 -14.35 10.57
C MET A 1 -21.22 -12.87 10.33
N VAL A 2 -21.15 -12.10 11.41
CA VAL A 2 -20.80 -10.68 11.32
C VAL A 2 -19.30 -10.68 11.01
N ASN A 3 -18.91 -10.14 9.86
CA ASN A 3 -17.50 -9.84 9.61
C ASN A 3 -17.15 -8.69 10.54
N ASP A 4 -16.62 -9.01 11.72
CA ASP A 4 -16.02 -8.02 12.61
C ASP A 4 -14.70 -7.57 11.98
N ASP A 5 -14.74 -6.44 11.27
CA ASP A 5 -13.54 -5.71 10.87
C ASP A 5 -12.92 -5.05 12.12
N SER A 6 -12.28 -5.86 12.96
CA SER A 6 -11.58 -5.39 14.16
C SER A 6 -10.50 -4.34 13.83
N SER A 7 -9.93 -4.40 12.63
CA SER A 7 -9.01 -3.39 12.09
C SER A 7 -9.66 -2.01 11.95
N LYS A 8 -10.88 -1.91 11.39
CA LYS A 8 -11.63 -0.65 11.25
C LYS A 8 -11.92 0.01 12.60
N MET A 9 -12.27 -0.81 13.60
CA MET A 9 -12.58 -0.31 14.94
C MET A 9 -11.36 0.22 15.69
N ARG A 10 -10.14 -0.19 15.30
CA ARG A 10 -8.88 0.27 15.89
C ARG A 10 -8.27 1.46 15.14
N VAL A 11 -8.45 1.55 13.81
CA VAL A 11 -7.92 2.65 13.00
C VAL A 11 -8.60 3.99 13.33
N ILE A 12 -9.93 4.01 13.52
CA ILE A 12 -10.68 5.24 13.77
C ILE A 12 -10.20 5.95 15.07
N PRO A 13 -10.11 5.28 16.24
CA PRO A 13 -9.61 5.93 17.46
C PRO A 13 -8.18 6.45 17.32
N LEU A 14 -7.29 5.69 16.67
CA LEU A 14 -5.91 6.10 16.42
C LEU A 14 -5.87 7.42 15.62
N VAL A 15 -6.61 7.46 14.51
CA VAL A 15 -6.66 8.63 13.63
C VAL A 15 -7.32 9.82 14.31
N ASN A 16 -8.36 9.62 15.11
CA ASN A 16 -8.97 10.70 15.89
C ASN A 16 -7.99 11.30 16.90
N GLY A 17 -7.22 10.46 17.62
CA GLY A 17 -6.18 10.98 18.50
C GLY A 17 -5.09 11.75 17.75
N ILE A 18 -4.72 11.33 16.53
CA ILE A 18 -3.78 12.08 15.68
C ILE A 18 -4.37 13.44 15.26
N LYS A 19 -5.68 13.53 14.98
CA LYS A 19 -6.34 14.81 14.68
C LYS A 19 -6.34 15.78 15.86
N GLU A 20 -6.48 15.24 17.08
CA GLU A 20 -6.44 16.02 18.32
C GLU A 20 -5.02 16.49 18.64
N ASP A 21 -4.02 15.67 18.36
CA ASP A 21 -2.60 15.98 18.55
C ASP A 21 -1.74 15.34 17.45
N ASN A 22 -1.38 16.15 16.46
CA ASN A 22 -0.59 15.71 15.30
C ASN A 22 0.79 15.14 15.68
N ASN A 23 1.33 15.47 16.85
CA ASN A 23 2.62 14.93 17.30
C ASN A 23 2.53 13.44 17.65
N ARG A 24 1.32 12.92 17.93
CA ARG A 24 1.10 11.48 18.12
C ARG A 24 1.52 10.64 16.92
N LEU A 25 1.51 11.23 15.72
CA LEU A 25 2.02 10.56 14.54
C LEU A 25 3.53 10.30 14.66
N MET A 26 4.32 11.28 15.11
CA MET A 26 5.75 11.09 15.34
C MET A 26 6.04 10.15 16.50
N TYR A 27 5.20 10.14 17.54
CA TYR A 27 5.30 9.13 18.60
C TYR A 27 5.05 7.72 18.05
N LEU A 28 4.00 7.54 17.24
CA LEU A 28 3.73 6.29 16.54
C LEU A 28 4.94 5.84 15.69
N LEU A 29 5.57 6.75 14.92
CA LEU A 29 6.74 6.38 14.12
C LEU A 29 7.95 5.99 14.99
N ASN A 30 8.13 6.58 16.18
CA ASN A 30 9.20 6.19 17.11
C ASN A 30 9.00 4.80 17.72
N MET A 31 7.79 4.22 17.59
CA MET A 31 7.49 2.86 18.04
C MET A 31 7.70 1.81 16.96
N MET A 32 8.00 2.24 15.72
CA MET A 32 8.21 1.29 14.64
C MET A 32 9.47 0.48 14.93
N ARG A 33 9.31 -0.84 14.84
CA ARG A 33 10.43 -1.77 14.79
C ARG A 33 11.06 -1.56 13.41
N ASP A 34 11.90 -0.53 13.26
CA ASP A 34 12.46 -0.08 11.98
C ASP A 34 13.90 -0.59 11.74
N GLY A 35 14.45 -1.35 12.70
CA GLY A 35 15.83 -1.84 12.68
C GLY A 35 16.88 -0.76 12.98
N TYR A 36 16.47 0.50 13.08
CA TYR A 36 17.26 1.64 13.52
C TYR A 36 16.88 2.01 14.96
N GLN A 37 17.70 2.84 15.61
CA GLN A 37 17.52 3.13 17.03
C GLN A 37 16.22 3.92 17.27
N ASN A 38 15.44 3.48 18.28
CA ASN A 38 14.39 4.27 18.93
C ASN A 38 14.89 5.72 19.06
N ASN A 39 14.20 6.70 18.43
CA ASN A 39 14.38 8.16 18.48
C ASN A 39 14.60 8.89 17.14
N ARG A 40 14.63 8.22 15.97
CA ARG A 40 14.75 8.91 14.66
C ARG A 40 13.77 10.07 14.49
N TRP A 41 12.57 9.92 15.05
CA TRP A 41 11.46 10.87 14.89
C TRP A 41 11.24 11.77 16.12
N LYS A 42 12.02 11.61 17.19
CA LYS A 42 11.79 12.24 18.51
C LYS A 42 11.78 13.77 18.51
N ASN A 43 12.40 14.40 17.51
CA ASN A 43 12.44 15.86 17.35
C ASN A 43 11.97 16.31 15.96
N GLN A 44 11.31 15.43 15.21
CA GLN A 44 10.76 15.78 13.91
C GLN A 44 9.37 16.40 14.12
N GLU A 45 9.11 17.50 13.42
CA GLU A 45 7.78 18.09 13.38
C GLU A 45 6.93 17.37 12.33
N THR A 46 5.73 16.92 12.69
CA THR A 46 4.74 16.32 11.75
C THR A 46 4.36 17.26 10.60
N GLY A 47 4.39 18.56 10.85
CA GLY A 47 3.82 19.56 9.95
C GLY A 47 2.31 19.75 10.16
N THR A 48 1.70 20.53 9.30
CA THR A 48 0.27 20.81 9.28
C THR A 48 -0.45 19.74 8.46
N ILE A 49 -1.39 19.02 9.09
CA ILE A 49 -2.24 18.05 8.39
C ILE A 49 -3.14 18.79 7.39
N GLN A 50 -3.13 18.33 6.15
CA GLN A 50 -3.93 18.83 5.03
C GLN A 50 -5.12 17.91 4.74
N GLU A 51 -4.91 16.58 4.75
CA GLU A 51 -5.94 15.57 4.49
C GLU A 51 -5.71 14.34 5.38
N ILE A 52 -6.78 13.66 5.80
CA ILE A 52 -6.72 12.35 6.44
C ILE A 52 -7.82 11.46 5.86
N TYR A 53 -7.44 10.23 5.50
CA TYR A 53 -8.36 9.16 5.11
C TYR A 53 -8.02 7.90 5.90
N CYS A 54 -9.06 7.19 6.31
CA CYS A 54 -8.95 6.00 7.13
C CYS A 54 -10.06 5.01 6.81
N ASP A 55 -9.77 3.72 6.87
CA ASP A 55 -10.80 2.71 6.73
C ASP A 55 -11.76 2.72 7.94
N GLY A 56 -13.05 2.51 7.68
CA GLY A 56 -14.12 2.58 8.68
C GLY A 56 -14.61 4.00 9.05
N CYS A 57 -13.94 5.05 8.59
CA CYS A 57 -14.39 6.43 8.78
C CYS A 57 -15.54 6.77 7.80
N ASP A 58 -16.45 7.68 8.17
CA ASP A 58 -17.44 8.29 7.23
C ASP A 58 -16.77 9.03 6.05
N LEU A 59 -15.44 9.16 6.09
CA LEU A 59 -14.58 9.73 5.06
C LEU A 59 -14.24 8.65 4.03
N LYS A 60 -14.44 8.96 2.73
CA LYS A 60 -14.09 8.06 1.62
C LYS A 60 -12.61 7.67 1.69
N LEU A 61 -12.28 6.38 1.66
CA LEU A 61 -10.90 5.90 1.51
C LEU A 61 -10.14 6.61 0.37
N LYS A 62 -8.87 6.96 0.60
CA LYS A 62 -8.02 7.53 -0.44
C LYS A 62 -7.76 6.49 -1.51
N SER A 63 -8.34 6.66 -2.69
CA SER A 63 -8.03 5.83 -3.84
C SER A 63 -6.72 6.28 -4.48
N LEU A 64 -5.71 5.42 -4.46
CA LEU A 64 -4.40 5.63 -5.08
C LEU A 64 -4.31 4.79 -6.36
N SER A 65 -3.96 5.42 -7.47
CA SER A 65 -3.94 4.74 -8.77
C SER A 65 -2.58 4.11 -9.06
N PRO A 66 -2.53 2.97 -9.77
CA PRO A 66 -1.27 2.40 -10.24
C PRO A 66 -0.55 3.37 -11.19
N THR A 67 0.76 3.21 -11.31
CA THR A 67 1.58 3.95 -12.28
C THR A 67 1.30 3.49 -13.71
N THR A 68 1.53 4.36 -14.68
CA THR A 68 1.39 4.04 -16.10
C THR A 68 2.38 2.93 -16.47
N GLU A 69 3.61 3.02 -15.99
CA GLU A 69 4.69 2.07 -16.17
C GLU A 69 4.29 0.67 -15.67
N ARG A 70 3.65 0.60 -14.49
CA ARG A 70 3.14 -0.66 -13.93
C ARG A 70 2.08 -1.30 -14.81
N LEU A 71 1.09 -0.52 -15.27
CA LEU A 71 0.03 -1.05 -16.14
C LEU A 71 0.58 -1.50 -17.50
N VAL A 72 1.52 -0.74 -18.08
CA VAL A 72 2.20 -1.14 -19.32
C VAL A 72 2.95 -2.46 -19.13
N TRP A 73 3.70 -2.61 -18.03
CA TRP A 73 4.40 -3.85 -17.74
C TRP A 73 3.45 -5.02 -17.59
N LEU A 74 2.32 -4.84 -16.89
CA LEU A 74 1.32 -5.90 -16.70
C LEU A 74 0.72 -6.38 -18.02
N VAL A 75 0.39 -5.47 -18.95
CA VAL A 75 -0.16 -5.89 -20.26
C VAL A 75 0.87 -6.63 -21.12
N GLU A 76 2.15 -6.31 -20.98
CA GLU A 76 3.26 -6.97 -21.69
C GLU A 76 3.67 -8.31 -21.06
N ASN A 77 3.45 -8.48 -19.75
CA ASN A 77 3.99 -9.57 -18.96
C ASN A 77 2.92 -10.33 -18.17
N LEU A 78 1.65 -10.28 -18.58
CA LEU A 78 0.54 -10.83 -17.80
C LEU A 78 0.73 -12.32 -17.46
N LYS A 79 1.17 -13.14 -18.43
CA LYS A 79 1.47 -14.56 -18.21
C LYS A 79 2.50 -14.78 -17.10
N LYS A 80 3.54 -13.94 -17.06
CA LYS A 80 4.59 -13.99 -16.02
C LYS A 80 4.06 -13.55 -14.66
N ALA A 81 3.24 -12.49 -14.62
CA ALA A 81 2.66 -11.95 -13.39
C ALA A 81 1.69 -12.95 -12.73
N MET A 82 0.91 -13.67 -13.53
CA MET A 82 -0.08 -14.64 -13.08
C MET A 82 0.50 -15.97 -12.59
N GLY A 83 1.76 -16.29 -12.95
CA GLY A 83 2.34 -17.60 -12.71
C GLY A 83 1.52 -18.70 -13.40
N ASN A 84 1.15 -19.74 -12.65
CA ASN A 84 0.37 -20.89 -13.16
C ASN A 84 -1.15 -20.70 -13.04
N ARG A 85 -1.62 -19.49 -12.72
CA ARG A 85 -3.05 -19.25 -12.52
C ARG A 85 -3.79 -19.24 -13.86
N GLU A 86 -4.87 -20.01 -13.94
CA GLU A 86 -5.76 -20.03 -15.09
C GLU A 86 -6.87 -18.96 -14.94
N LEU A 87 -7.27 -18.37 -16.06
CA LEU A 87 -8.41 -17.46 -16.13
C LEU A 87 -9.65 -18.22 -16.58
N ASP A 88 -10.79 -17.86 -16.01
CA ASP A 88 -12.09 -18.42 -16.42
C ASP A 88 -12.42 -18.03 -17.87
N PRO A 89 -12.40 -19.00 -18.82
CA PRO A 89 -12.54 -18.72 -20.24
C PRO A 89 -13.95 -18.22 -20.63
N GLU A 90 -14.96 -18.40 -19.78
CA GLU A 90 -16.36 -18.02 -20.10
C GLU A 90 -16.64 -16.51 -19.91
N ASN A 91 -15.73 -15.77 -19.26
CA ASN A 91 -15.87 -14.35 -19.03
C ASN A 91 -15.35 -13.51 -20.21
N LYS A 92 -16.16 -12.58 -20.75
CA LYS A 92 -15.75 -11.70 -21.88
C LYS A 92 -14.50 -10.86 -21.58
N ALA A 93 -14.31 -10.41 -20.33
CA ALA A 93 -13.09 -9.72 -19.93
C ALA A 93 -11.88 -10.67 -19.90
N THR A 94 -12.10 -11.96 -19.67
CA THR A 94 -11.06 -12.99 -19.79
C THR A 94 -10.59 -13.16 -21.22
N LYS A 95 -11.46 -12.99 -22.24
CA LYS A 95 -11.03 -13.11 -23.65
C LYS A 95 -9.83 -12.19 -23.96
N HIS A 96 -9.94 -10.90 -23.66
CA HIS A 96 -8.83 -9.97 -23.89
C HIS A 96 -7.61 -10.27 -23.01
N ARG A 97 -7.81 -10.80 -21.80
CA ARG A 97 -6.70 -11.19 -20.93
C ARG A 97 -5.97 -12.43 -21.45
N ASN A 98 -6.69 -13.40 -22.02
CA ASN A 98 -6.10 -14.55 -22.71
C ASN A 98 -5.31 -14.08 -23.95
N GLU A 99 -5.88 -13.16 -24.73
CA GLU A 99 -5.16 -12.53 -25.85
C GLU A 99 -3.86 -11.82 -25.39
N LEU A 100 -3.85 -11.16 -24.22
CA LEU A 100 -2.63 -10.60 -23.63
C LEU A 100 -1.64 -11.68 -23.18
N ILE A 101 -2.12 -12.80 -22.62
CA ILE A 101 -1.28 -13.96 -22.22
C ILE A 101 -0.62 -14.60 -23.44
N ASP A 102 -1.34 -14.64 -24.57
CA ASP A 102 -0.88 -15.20 -25.85
C ASP A 102 -0.09 -14.18 -26.70
N HIS A 103 0.17 -12.98 -26.15
CA HIS A 103 0.91 -11.89 -26.82
C HIS A 103 0.31 -11.45 -28.16
N GLU A 104 -1.02 -11.47 -28.26
CA GLU A 104 -1.73 -11.01 -29.46
C GLU A 104 -1.44 -9.53 -29.74
N SER A 105 -0.81 -9.27 -30.88
CA SER A 105 -0.18 -7.97 -31.19
C SER A 105 -1.19 -6.83 -31.19
N ARG A 106 -2.39 -7.06 -31.72
CA ARG A 106 -3.45 -6.05 -31.80
C ARG A 106 -3.98 -5.67 -30.41
N THR A 107 -4.26 -6.68 -29.57
CA THR A 107 -4.79 -6.48 -28.22
C THR A 107 -3.75 -5.78 -27.33
N LEU A 108 -2.48 -6.18 -27.45
CA LEU A 108 -1.38 -5.53 -26.73
C LEU A 108 -1.24 -4.05 -27.12
N LEU A 109 -1.25 -3.74 -28.41
CA LEU A 109 -1.14 -2.36 -28.90
C LEU A 109 -2.32 -1.50 -28.44
N GLU A 110 -3.54 -2.04 -28.51
CA GLU A 110 -4.75 -1.36 -28.04
C GLU A 110 -4.65 -1.04 -26.54
N ALA A 111 -4.29 -2.03 -25.71
CA ALA A 111 -4.14 -1.85 -24.27
C ALA A 111 -3.12 -0.77 -23.93
N LYS A 112 -1.91 -0.85 -24.52
CA LYS A 112 -0.84 0.14 -24.28
C LYS A 112 -1.25 1.54 -24.73
N THR A 113 -1.88 1.67 -25.89
CA THR A 113 -2.34 2.97 -26.41
C THR A 113 -3.35 3.60 -25.46
N ASN A 114 -4.30 2.81 -24.96
CA ASN A 114 -5.29 3.29 -23.99
C ASN A 114 -4.66 3.73 -22.66
N ILE A 115 -3.68 2.96 -22.16
CA ILE A 115 -2.95 3.30 -20.93
C ILE A 115 -2.14 4.59 -21.10
N LEU A 116 -1.37 4.71 -22.18
CA LEU A 116 -0.48 5.85 -22.42
C LEU A 116 -1.23 7.16 -22.72
N ASN A 117 -2.41 7.07 -23.32
CA ASN A 117 -3.27 8.23 -23.59
C ASN A 117 -4.15 8.62 -22.39
N TYR A 118 -4.15 7.83 -21.31
CA TYR A 118 -4.93 8.15 -20.13
C TYR A 118 -4.29 9.27 -19.31
N ASP A 119 -5.11 10.14 -18.74
CA ASP A 119 -4.67 11.23 -17.88
C ASP A 119 -4.13 10.66 -16.56
N ALA A 120 -2.80 10.64 -16.43
CA ALA A 120 -2.10 10.05 -15.29
C ALA A 120 -2.41 10.75 -13.94
N SER A 121 -2.95 11.98 -13.96
CA SER A 121 -3.38 12.66 -12.73
C SER A 121 -4.67 12.10 -12.13
N LYS A 122 -5.40 11.28 -12.91
CA LYS A 122 -6.70 10.71 -12.51
C LYS A 122 -6.58 9.24 -12.10
N ASN A 123 -7.60 8.79 -11.38
CA ASN A 123 -7.75 7.38 -11.04
C ASN A 123 -8.14 6.55 -12.26
N PHE A 124 -7.44 5.44 -12.48
CA PHE A 124 -7.72 4.56 -13.62
C PHE A 124 -9.16 4.01 -13.53
N PRO A 125 -9.86 3.91 -14.66
CA PRO A 125 -11.23 3.40 -14.72
C PRO A 125 -11.28 1.87 -14.65
N HIS A 126 -12.46 1.31 -14.39
CA HIS A 126 -12.69 -0.13 -14.51
C HIS A 126 -12.81 -0.54 -15.99
N LYS A 127 -11.67 -0.79 -16.65
CA LYS A 127 -11.58 -1.25 -18.04
C LYS A 127 -10.75 -2.54 -18.13
N TRP A 128 -10.94 -3.31 -19.20
CA TRP A 128 -10.30 -4.63 -19.36
C TRP A 128 -8.76 -4.58 -19.34
N TRP A 129 -8.19 -3.46 -19.82
CA TRP A 129 -6.76 -3.21 -19.89
C TRP A 129 -6.17 -2.64 -18.59
N VAL A 130 -7.01 -2.36 -17.57
CA VAL A 130 -6.56 -1.98 -16.23
C VAL A 130 -6.45 -3.25 -15.40
N LEU A 131 -5.26 -3.84 -15.41
CA LEU A 131 -4.96 -5.15 -14.80
C LEU A 131 -4.61 -5.06 -13.31
N GLU A 132 -4.41 -3.86 -12.79
CA GLU A 132 -4.26 -3.57 -11.36
C GLU A 132 -5.26 -2.45 -11.01
N SER A 133 -6.13 -2.69 -10.04
CA SER A 133 -7.10 -1.68 -9.59
C SER A 133 -6.42 -0.61 -8.74
N ASN A 134 -7.10 0.52 -8.54
CA ASN A 134 -6.66 1.50 -7.55
C ASN A 134 -6.58 0.83 -6.16
N SER A 135 -5.56 1.15 -5.38
CA SER A 135 -5.41 0.69 -3.99
C SER A 135 -6.01 1.70 -3.01
N GLN A 136 -6.26 1.26 -1.79
CA GLN A 136 -6.84 2.05 -0.72
C GLN A 136 -6.12 1.68 0.57
N PRO A 137 -5.15 2.48 1.05
CA PRO A 137 -4.49 2.21 2.31
C PRO A 137 -5.46 2.41 3.47
N ASP A 138 -5.26 1.63 4.53
CA ASP A 138 -6.06 1.74 5.76
C ASP A 138 -5.83 3.08 6.46
N ILE A 139 -4.63 3.65 6.33
CA ILE A 139 -4.26 4.96 6.84
C ILE A 139 -3.58 5.76 5.73
N PHE A 140 -4.16 6.91 5.37
CA PHE A 140 -3.51 7.93 4.55
C PHE A 140 -3.57 9.28 5.23
N ILE A 141 -2.43 9.86 5.56
CA ILE A 141 -2.34 11.20 6.16
C ILE A 141 -1.44 12.06 5.29
N LEU A 142 -1.96 13.20 4.86
CA LEU A 142 -1.24 14.21 4.09
C LEU A 142 -0.88 15.37 4.99
N THR A 143 0.39 15.74 5.05
CA THR A 143 0.84 16.99 5.68
C THR A 143 1.54 17.87 4.66
N ASP A 144 1.98 19.06 5.06
CA ASP A 144 2.87 19.89 4.27
C ASP A 144 4.30 19.32 4.14
N LYS A 145 4.67 18.35 4.99
CA LYS A 145 6.01 17.74 5.02
C LYS A 145 6.06 16.28 4.56
N TYR A 146 4.99 15.53 4.81
CA TYR A 146 4.96 14.08 4.66
C TYR A 146 3.68 13.56 4.01
N ILE A 147 3.78 12.36 3.44
CA ILE A 147 2.65 11.49 3.14
C ILE A 147 2.85 10.20 3.94
N PHE A 148 1.89 9.89 4.80
CA PHE A 148 1.90 8.65 5.58
C PHE A 148 0.96 7.63 4.95
N VAL A 149 1.45 6.40 4.78
CA VAL A 149 0.72 5.28 4.21
C VAL A 149 0.83 4.09 5.17
N GLY A 150 -0.26 3.74 5.84
CA GLY A 150 -0.31 2.61 6.76
C GLY A 150 -1.23 1.51 6.25
N ASP A 151 -0.74 0.26 6.32
CA ASP A 151 -1.55 -0.94 6.11
C ASP A 151 -1.69 -1.67 7.44
N VAL A 152 -2.91 -2.12 7.76
CA VAL A 152 -3.25 -2.72 9.03
C VAL A 152 -3.48 -4.22 8.85
N LYS A 153 -3.05 -5.00 9.84
CA LYS A 153 -3.35 -6.43 9.93
C LYS A 153 -3.98 -6.76 11.29
N GLY A 154 -5.18 -7.32 11.25
CA GLY A 154 -5.88 -7.93 12.37
C GLY A 154 -5.36 -9.36 12.60
N PRO A 155 -6.21 -10.39 12.65
CA PRO A 155 -5.80 -11.77 12.83
C PRO A 155 -5.63 -12.54 11.51
N GLU A 156 -5.29 -11.90 10.39
CA GLU A 156 -5.20 -12.59 9.10
C GLU A 156 -4.06 -13.62 9.05
N GLU A 157 -4.15 -14.60 8.14
CA GLU A 157 -3.15 -15.67 8.01
C GLU A 157 -1.78 -15.17 7.50
N ALA A 158 -1.77 -14.15 6.64
CA ALA A 158 -0.57 -13.67 5.97
C ALA A 158 -0.73 -12.21 5.50
N LEU A 159 0.38 -11.59 5.08
CA LEU A 159 0.35 -10.29 4.40
C LEU A 159 -0.54 -10.34 3.16
N THR A 160 -1.38 -9.31 2.99
CA THR A 160 -2.32 -9.24 1.87
C THR A 160 -1.57 -9.08 0.54
N LYS A 161 -1.68 -10.11 -0.30
CA LYS A 161 -1.37 -10.04 -1.72
C LYS A 161 -2.62 -9.62 -2.47
N SER A 162 -2.46 -8.70 -3.39
CA SER A 162 -3.51 -7.70 -3.58
C SER A 162 -4.16 -7.69 -4.96
N THR A 163 -3.68 -8.52 -5.89
CA THR A 163 -4.27 -8.58 -7.23
C THR A 163 -4.43 -10.02 -7.69
N ASN A 164 -5.52 -10.29 -8.40
CA ASN A 164 -5.71 -11.58 -9.05
C ASN A 164 -4.76 -11.80 -10.24
N MET A 165 -4.15 -10.73 -10.75
CA MET A 165 -3.37 -10.74 -12.01
C MET A 165 -1.85 -10.77 -11.78
N ASP A 166 -1.37 -10.37 -10.60
CA ASP A 166 0.03 -10.49 -10.17
C ASP A 166 0.09 -11.10 -8.78
N MET A 167 0.58 -12.34 -8.72
CA MET A 167 0.57 -13.19 -7.53
C MET A 167 1.65 -12.84 -6.51
N ASP A 168 2.59 -11.95 -6.87
CA ASP A 168 3.67 -11.53 -5.96
C ASP A 168 3.53 -10.08 -5.52
N ARG A 169 2.46 -9.40 -5.97
CA ARG A 169 2.24 -7.98 -5.73
C ARG A 169 1.63 -7.71 -4.34
N LEU A 170 2.46 -7.23 -3.44
CA LEU A 170 2.05 -6.82 -2.09
C LEU A 170 1.16 -5.57 -2.10
N GLN A 171 0.20 -5.53 -1.18
CA GLN A 171 -0.72 -4.40 -1.03
C GLN A 171 0.00 -3.11 -0.69
N LEU A 172 0.78 -3.08 0.40
CA LEU A 172 1.50 -1.88 0.84
C LEU A 172 2.39 -1.30 -0.27
N VAL A 173 3.04 -2.14 -1.06
CA VAL A 173 3.90 -1.70 -2.18
C VAL A 173 3.10 -0.94 -3.25
N ARG A 174 1.87 -1.38 -3.55
CA ARG A 174 0.97 -0.65 -4.47
C ARG A 174 0.59 0.71 -3.91
N GLU A 175 0.34 0.76 -2.61
CA GLU A 175 -0.05 1.99 -1.94
C GLU A 175 1.10 2.99 -1.89
N ILE A 176 2.34 2.54 -1.67
CA ILE A 176 3.53 3.37 -1.76
C ILE A 176 3.71 3.92 -3.19
N GLU A 177 3.68 3.07 -4.22
CA GLU A 177 3.81 3.54 -5.61
C GLU A 177 2.68 4.51 -5.98
N GLY A 178 1.46 4.21 -5.54
CA GLY A 178 0.30 5.07 -5.72
C GLY A 178 0.44 6.43 -5.00
N ALA A 179 1.06 6.46 -3.81
CA ALA A 179 1.37 7.68 -3.07
C ALA A 179 2.49 8.50 -3.74
N MET A 180 3.54 7.85 -4.25
CA MET A 180 4.59 8.50 -5.03
C MET A 180 4.03 9.13 -6.30
N LYS A 181 3.16 8.40 -7.00
CA LYS A 181 2.42 8.92 -8.16
C LYS A 181 1.56 10.12 -7.75
N TYR A 182 0.77 9.97 -6.68
CA TYR A 182 -0.08 11.04 -6.17
C TYR A 182 0.73 12.31 -5.89
N GLU A 183 1.87 12.19 -5.20
CA GLU A 183 2.75 13.31 -4.92
C GLU A 183 3.26 13.96 -6.21
N LYS A 184 3.79 13.17 -7.15
CA LYS A 184 4.31 13.67 -8.43
C LYS A 184 3.31 14.53 -9.19
N TYR A 185 2.02 14.20 -9.17
CA TYR A 185 0.98 14.89 -9.96
C TYR A 185 0.19 15.94 -9.19
N ASN A 186 0.15 15.90 -7.86
CA ASN A 186 -0.62 16.85 -7.04
C ASN A 186 0.27 17.86 -6.30
N TYR A 187 1.57 17.77 -6.47
CA TYR A 187 2.52 18.68 -5.85
C TYR A 187 2.44 20.10 -6.46
N VAL A 188 2.17 21.09 -5.60
CA VAL A 188 2.00 22.50 -5.97
C VAL A 188 3.17 23.34 -5.43
N GLY A 189 4.41 23.04 -5.85
CA GLY A 189 5.61 23.85 -5.58
C GLY A 189 6.09 23.90 -4.10
N GLY A 190 7.40 23.79 -3.87
CA GLY A 190 8.00 23.74 -2.52
C GLY A 190 9.18 22.77 -2.42
N LYS A 191 9.19 21.92 -1.38
CA LYS A 191 9.99 20.68 -1.29
C LYS A 191 9.04 19.48 -1.40
N GLN A 192 9.36 18.48 -2.23
CA GLN A 192 8.58 17.25 -2.34
C GLN A 192 8.41 16.61 -0.94
N ARG A 193 7.19 16.19 -0.63
CA ARG A 193 6.88 15.56 0.65
C ARG A 193 7.55 14.20 0.73
N GLN A 194 8.09 13.89 1.91
CA GLN A 194 8.66 12.58 2.15
C GLN A 194 7.53 11.58 2.40
N ILE A 195 7.59 10.44 1.70
CA ILE A 195 6.63 9.35 1.89
C ILE A 195 7.16 8.44 2.99
N ILE A 196 6.29 8.08 3.94
CA ILE A 196 6.58 7.20 5.06
C ILE A 196 5.51 6.11 5.08
N SER A 197 5.94 4.86 5.03
CA SER A 197 5.06 3.70 5.00
C SER A 197 5.36 2.71 6.12
N PHE A 198 4.33 2.07 6.65
CA PHE A 198 4.47 1.17 7.81
C PHE A 198 3.30 0.18 7.90
N TYR A 199 3.49 -0.86 8.72
CA TYR A 199 2.40 -1.73 9.16
C TYR A 199 2.02 -1.47 10.61
N ILE A 200 0.74 -1.63 10.94
CA ILE A 200 0.28 -1.85 12.31
C ILE A 200 -0.41 -3.22 12.37
N VAL A 201 0.09 -4.11 13.21
CA VAL A 201 -0.37 -5.51 13.26
C VAL A 201 -0.86 -5.88 14.66
N SER A 202 -1.59 -6.99 14.79
CA SER A 202 -1.88 -7.58 16.11
C SER A 202 -0.74 -8.51 16.55
N GLU A 203 -0.57 -8.72 17.86
CA GLU A 203 0.33 -9.78 18.34
C GLU A 203 -0.13 -11.18 17.87
N ASP A 204 -1.45 -11.40 17.70
CA ASP A 204 -2.00 -12.62 17.11
C ASP A 204 -1.50 -12.84 15.66
N PHE A 205 -1.42 -11.79 14.86
CA PHE A 205 -0.83 -11.85 13.51
C PHE A 205 0.63 -12.28 13.56
N LEU A 206 1.41 -11.72 14.49
CA LEU A 206 2.83 -12.06 14.67
C LEU A 206 3.03 -13.49 15.18
N GLY A 207 2.09 -14.02 15.95
CA GLY A 207 2.11 -15.39 16.47
C GLY A 207 1.82 -16.46 15.41
N ARG A 208 1.26 -16.09 14.26
CA ARG A 208 1.03 -16.99 13.13
C ARG A 208 2.34 -17.27 12.38
N ASN A 209 2.48 -18.52 11.94
CA ASN A 209 3.73 -19.04 11.42
C ASN A 209 4.19 -18.26 10.17
N GLY A 210 5.42 -17.75 10.18
CA GLY A 210 6.05 -17.02 9.08
C GLY A 210 5.76 -15.52 9.01
N ASN A 211 4.70 -14.99 9.64
CA ASN A 211 4.32 -13.58 9.50
C ASN A 211 5.35 -12.59 10.06
N LYS A 212 5.88 -12.88 11.25
CA LYS A 212 6.96 -12.08 11.83
C LYS A 212 8.21 -12.10 10.97
N GLU A 213 8.56 -13.26 10.43
CA GLU A 213 9.72 -13.42 9.55
C GLU A 213 9.52 -12.66 8.24
N ASP A 214 8.32 -12.69 7.67
CA ASP A 214 8.01 -11.98 6.43
C ASP A 214 8.08 -10.46 6.61
N LEU A 215 7.53 -9.92 7.70
CA LEU A 215 7.71 -8.51 8.07
C LEU A 215 9.20 -8.15 8.27
N GLN A 216 9.96 -9.02 8.95
CA GLN A 216 11.39 -8.82 9.13
C GLN A 216 12.17 -8.89 7.81
N LYS A 217 11.78 -9.75 6.87
CA LYS A 217 12.36 -9.81 5.52
C LYS A 217 12.06 -8.53 4.74
N THR A 218 10.84 -7.98 4.86
CA THR A 218 10.49 -6.68 4.28
C THR A 218 11.45 -5.59 4.75
N MET A 219 11.79 -5.59 6.05
CA MET A 219 12.69 -4.61 6.66
C MET A 219 14.17 -4.84 6.33
N ASN A 220 14.65 -6.08 6.44
CA ASN A 220 16.06 -6.43 6.25
C ASN A 220 16.48 -6.41 4.77
N GLY A 221 15.55 -6.04 3.88
CA GLY A 221 15.82 -5.88 2.47
C GLY A 221 16.09 -7.19 1.76
N ASP A 222 15.35 -8.25 2.11
CA ASP A 222 15.27 -9.43 1.24
C ASP A 222 14.82 -8.93 -0.14
N PRO A 223 15.72 -8.92 -1.15
CA PRO A 223 15.43 -8.30 -2.42
C PRO A 223 14.25 -8.98 -3.10
N SER A 224 14.07 -10.28 -2.84
CA SER A 224 13.07 -11.08 -3.53
C SER A 224 11.65 -10.55 -3.33
N MET A 225 11.31 -9.99 -2.16
CA MET A 225 9.96 -9.48 -1.92
C MET A 225 9.69 -8.18 -2.70
N TRP A 226 10.61 -7.22 -2.61
CA TRP A 226 10.50 -5.92 -3.28
C TRP A 226 10.67 -6.06 -4.79
N ASP A 227 11.70 -6.78 -5.23
CA ASP A 227 11.97 -7.06 -6.65
C ASP A 227 10.79 -7.79 -7.29
N ASN A 228 10.15 -8.73 -6.59
CA ASN A 228 8.99 -9.42 -7.14
C ASN A 228 7.74 -8.54 -7.19
N SER A 229 7.55 -7.62 -6.24
CA SER A 229 6.44 -6.66 -6.29
C SER A 229 6.67 -5.54 -7.30
N LEU A 230 7.93 -5.21 -7.62
CA LEU A 230 8.34 -4.03 -8.42
C LEU A 230 9.10 -4.41 -9.70
N LYS A 231 8.79 -5.57 -10.30
CA LYS A 231 9.42 -6.14 -11.50
C LYS A 231 9.48 -5.20 -12.72
N HIS A 232 8.68 -4.12 -12.72
CA HIS A 232 8.62 -3.10 -13.76
C HIS A 232 9.60 -1.94 -13.58
N LEU A 233 10.30 -1.87 -12.44
CA LEU A 233 11.19 -0.77 -12.09
C LEU A 233 12.67 -1.16 -12.16
N SER A 234 13.52 -0.13 -12.17
CA SER A 234 14.97 -0.29 -12.00
C SER A 234 15.30 -0.57 -10.53
N HIS A 235 16.45 -1.21 -10.27
CA HIS A 235 16.92 -1.47 -8.91
C HIS A 235 17.05 -0.19 -8.07
N GLN A 236 17.51 0.91 -8.66
CA GLN A 236 17.59 2.20 -7.97
C GLN A 236 16.20 2.67 -7.50
N SER A 237 15.20 2.62 -8.38
CA SER A 237 13.83 3.02 -8.05
C SER A 237 13.20 2.10 -6.99
N ILE A 238 13.58 0.83 -6.98
CA ILE A 238 13.16 -0.13 -5.95
C ILE A 238 13.73 0.28 -4.58
N GLU A 239 15.01 0.62 -4.50
CA GLU A 239 15.61 1.08 -3.25
C GLU A 239 14.98 2.41 -2.77
N GLU A 240 14.71 3.36 -3.69
CA GLU A 240 13.99 4.61 -3.35
C GLU A 240 12.59 4.35 -2.76
N ILE A 241 11.84 3.38 -3.30
CA ILE A 241 10.53 2.97 -2.76
C ILE A 241 10.69 2.32 -1.38
N LYS A 242 11.66 1.42 -1.25
CA LYS A 242 11.93 0.68 -0.02
C LYS A 242 12.36 1.58 1.13
N GLU A 243 13.11 2.65 0.86
CA GLU A 243 13.49 3.66 1.87
C GLU A 243 12.29 4.38 2.51
N THR A 244 11.12 4.35 1.87
CA THR A 244 9.89 4.89 2.46
C THR A 244 9.34 3.99 3.57
N TYR A 245 9.64 2.69 3.56
CA TYR A 245 9.13 1.72 4.52
C TYR A 245 9.97 1.73 5.79
N ILE A 246 9.31 1.97 6.92
CA ILE A 246 9.96 2.12 8.22
C ILE A 246 9.63 0.97 9.18
N GLY A 247 9.11 -0.15 8.69
CA GLY A 247 8.85 -1.32 9.55
C GLY A 247 7.40 -1.39 10.05
N PHE A 248 7.25 -1.93 11.26
CA PHE A 248 5.93 -2.21 11.84
C PHE A 248 5.89 -1.99 13.34
N THR A 249 4.70 -1.79 13.88
CA THR A 249 4.41 -1.81 15.33
C THR A 249 3.16 -2.64 15.59
N THR A 250 2.79 -2.84 16.85
CA THR A 250 1.59 -3.59 17.23
C THR A 250 0.52 -2.70 17.85
N TRP A 251 -0.74 -3.13 17.74
CA TRP A 251 -1.86 -2.48 18.41
C TRP A 251 -1.68 -2.45 19.93
N GLU A 252 -1.11 -3.52 20.46
CA GLU A 252 -0.78 -3.71 21.87
C GLU A 252 0.27 -2.69 22.32
N ASP A 253 1.37 -2.54 21.57
CA ASP A 253 2.42 -1.55 21.84
C ASP A 253 1.83 -0.12 21.84
N ILE A 254 0.99 0.20 20.83
CA ILE A 254 0.29 1.50 20.70
C ILE A 254 -0.58 1.80 21.92
N THR A 255 -1.35 0.81 22.38
CA THR A 255 -2.24 0.93 23.54
C THR A 255 -1.43 1.24 24.80
N GLU A 256 -0.37 0.47 25.05
CA GLU A 256 0.46 0.60 26.24
C GLU A 256 1.24 1.94 26.26
N THR A 257 1.78 2.35 25.11
CA THR A 257 2.68 3.51 25.05
C THR A 257 1.95 4.83 24.88
N LEU A 258 0.90 4.86 24.05
CA LEU A 258 0.20 6.10 23.69
C LEU A 258 -1.16 6.23 24.42
N GLY A 259 -1.56 5.23 25.20
CA GLY A 259 -2.78 5.27 26.01
C GLY A 259 -4.07 5.26 25.19
N PHE A 260 -4.02 4.79 23.93
CA PHE A 260 -5.24 4.58 23.16
C PHE A 260 -6.04 3.43 23.76
N ILE A 261 -7.35 3.63 23.94
CA ILE A 261 -8.26 2.56 24.32
C ILE A 261 -8.98 2.13 23.05
N PHE A 262 -8.62 0.95 22.55
CA PHE A 262 -9.36 0.32 21.48
C PHE A 262 -10.42 -0.61 22.09
N THR A 263 -11.68 -0.41 21.73
CA THR A 263 -12.74 -1.35 22.10
C THR A 263 -12.66 -2.53 21.15
N ASP A 264 -12.03 -3.62 21.60
CA ASP A 264 -12.17 -4.89 20.91
C ASP A 264 -13.60 -5.41 21.11
N VAL A 265 -14.26 -5.75 20.00
CA VAL A 265 -15.56 -6.42 20.07
C VAL A 265 -15.28 -7.87 20.48
N GLN A 266 -15.78 -8.22 21.67
CA GLN A 266 -15.80 -9.60 22.18
C GLN A 266 -16.66 -10.51 21.32
#